data_AF-A0A2E1DNU4-F1
#
_entry.id   AF-A0A2E1DNU4-F1
#
_cell.length_a   1.000
_cell.length_b   1.000
_cell.length_c   1.000
_cell.angle_alpha   90.00
_cell.angle_beta   90.00
_cell.angle_gamma   90.00
#
_symmetry.space_group_name_H-M   'P 1'
#
loop_
_entity.id
_entity.type
_entity.pdbx_description
1 polymer ?
#
loop_
_entity_poly.entity_id
_entity_poly.type
_entity_poly.pdbx_seq_one_letter_code
_entity_poly.pdbx_strand_id
1 'polypeptide(L)'
;MRFDPLPPAEPANPRSPRKRRLRAPLARLLRRLGLLRPHDLEALSRRILLPSLPASDEDHARAQHVGLGQRLARQEDWEILARRVAAADRARRRTPGGAPVAGLLAQGARADLLAAARDAIGDGREDGGRAVLDPVLREHPDCYPVALVAALAHMDIAHLWQSRGGAEDRAQMRAQQLRAETLLAPFDAAALDAPALAAAQCALLAEGPAPRPIVAEAHERLIALDPGTPGHMRALGAALLPAQRGSHAEIERAARRCAAATSGHWGAGGYALVWADALARDPAGLGTVDASRFARALRDIAERQPDQHVINRLGAFCALTMAPSRLQLRPGSAAARACARIHACLDWLVSDHLRELHPRFWADALAESGGGTAPAARRARLQRGRQAALYAIATRFAEDLSDGQALAFLPTGMHRLAAVRSGAGSSRTLCRDRT
;
A
#
# COMPACT_ATOMS: atom_id res chain seq x y z
N MET A 1 17.05 37.94 -51.93
CA MET A 1 16.42 36.64 -52.21
C MET A 1 15.15 36.56 -51.38
N ARG A 2 13.98 36.60 -52.04
CA ARG A 2 12.66 36.52 -51.39
C ARG A 2 12.35 35.03 -51.16
N PHE A 3 12.07 34.66 -49.92
CA PHE A 3 11.55 33.34 -49.55
C PHE A 3 10.03 33.40 -49.66
N ASP A 4 9.44 32.62 -50.56
CA ASP A 4 7.99 32.38 -50.58
C ASP A 4 7.60 31.43 -49.43
N PRO A 5 6.54 31.73 -48.66
CA PRO A 5 6.05 30.84 -47.61
C PRO A 5 5.23 29.68 -48.21
N LEU A 6 5.45 28.48 -47.69
CA LEU A 6 4.66 27.28 -47.99
C LEU A 6 3.18 27.47 -47.60
N PRO A 7 2.22 26.92 -48.36
CA PRO A 7 0.80 27.05 -48.06
C PRO A 7 0.43 26.31 -46.76
N PRO A 8 -0.60 26.78 -46.03
CA PRO A 8 -1.01 26.20 -44.76
C PRO A 8 -1.57 24.78 -44.96
N ALA A 9 -1.21 23.88 -44.04
CA ALA A 9 -1.72 22.51 -44.01
C ALA A 9 -3.24 22.48 -43.78
N GLU A 10 -3.97 21.76 -44.62
CA GLU A 10 -5.40 21.52 -44.47
C GLU A 10 -5.73 20.80 -43.14
N PRO A 11 -6.84 21.14 -42.48
CA PRO A 11 -7.27 20.48 -41.25
C PRO A 11 -7.70 19.02 -41.54
N ALA A 12 -7.13 18.11 -40.77
CA ALA A 12 -7.43 16.68 -40.84
C ALA A 12 -8.94 16.41 -40.61
N ASN A 13 -9.57 15.84 -41.64
CA ASN A 13 -10.97 15.42 -41.64
C ASN A 13 -11.23 14.33 -40.56
N PRO A 14 -12.35 14.37 -39.80
CA PRO A 14 -12.65 13.37 -38.79
C PRO A 14 -12.87 12.00 -39.43
N ARG A 15 -12.03 11.03 -39.08
CA ARG A 15 -12.11 9.67 -39.60
C ARG A 15 -13.43 9.00 -39.18
N SER A 16 -14.12 8.46 -40.17
CA SER A 16 -15.30 7.59 -40.05
C SER A 16 -15.02 6.32 -39.23
N PRO A 17 -16.04 5.74 -38.56
CA PRO A 17 -15.88 4.56 -37.73
C PRO A 17 -15.66 3.32 -38.62
N ARG A 18 -14.42 2.82 -38.66
CA ARG A 18 -14.08 1.60 -39.40
C ARG A 18 -14.48 0.35 -38.59
N LYS A 19 -15.26 -0.50 -39.28
CA LYS A 19 -15.85 -1.79 -38.90
C LYS A 19 -15.03 -2.63 -37.89
N ARG A 20 -15.64 -2.89 -36.73
CA ARG A 20 -15.26 -3.92 -35.73
C ARG A 20 -15.19 -5.30 -36.40
N ARG A 21 -14.06 -5.99 -36.30
CA ARG A 21 -13.94 -7.41 -36.67
C ARG A 21 -14.46 -8.30 -35.52
N LEU A 22 -15.18 -9.35 -35.87
CA LEU A 22 -16.00 -10.24 -35.03
C LEU A 22 -15.22 -11.18 -34.07
N ARG A 23 -13.98 -10.87 -33.65
CA ARG A 23 -13.20 -11.70 -32.70
C ARG A 23 -13.28 -11.24 -31.23
N ALA A 24 -13.74 -10.02 -30.98
CA ALA A 24 -13.94 -9.46 -29.65
C ALA A 24 -15.01 -10.12 -28.73
N PRO A 25 -16.06 -10.85 -29.19
CA PRO A 25 -17.10 -11.34 -28.28
C PRO A 25 -16.62 -12.48 -27.38
N LEU A 26 -15.63 -13.27 -27.81
CA LEU A 26 -15.20 -14.47 -27.11
C LEU A 26 -14.36 -14.14 -25.85
N ALA A 27 -13.42 -13.20 -25.94
CA ALA A 27 -12.68 -12.73 -24.76
C ALA A 27 -13.60 -12.05 -23.73
N ARG A 28 -14.62 -11.33 -24.20
CA ARG A 28 -15.62 -10.68 -23.35
C ARG A 28 -16.50 -11.69 -22.62
N LEU A 29 -16.86 -12.78 -23.28
CA LEU A 29 -17.60 -13.91 -22.72
C LEU A 29 -16.73 -14.71 -21.73
N LEU A 30 -15.50 -15.07 -22.12
CA LEU A 30 -14.56 -15.80 -21.27
C LEU A 30 -14.20 -15.00 -20.00
N ARG A 31 -14.01 -13.68 -20.11
CA ARG A 31 -13.81 -12.80 -18.94
C ARG A 31 -15.03 -12.78 -18.03
N ARG A 32 -16.25 -12.66 -18.58
CA ARG A 32 -17.49 -12.69 -17.79
C ARG A 32 -17.70 -14.03 -17.07
N LEU A 33 -17.23 -15.12 -17.68
CA LEU A 33 -17.33 -16.47 -17.12
C LEU A 33 -16.11 -16.86 -16.26
N GLY A 34 -15.08 -16.01 -16.16
CA GLY A 34 -13.85 -16.34 -15.42
C GLY A 34 -13.01 -17.47 -16.05
N LEU A 35 -13.18 -17.71 -17.36
CA LEU A 35 -12.64 -18.88 -18.07
C LEU A 35 -11.31 -18.61 -18.82
N LEU A 36 -10.69 -17.43 -18.67
CA LEU A 36 -9.37 -17.18 -19.24
C LEU A 36 -8.34 -18.11 -18.58
N ARG A 37 -7.68 -18.95 -19.38
CA ARG A 37 -6.71 -19.92 -18.84
C ARG A 37 -5.42 -19.19 -18.46
N PRO A 38 -4.65 -19.70 -17.48
CA PRO A 38 -3.36 -19.10 -17.10
C PRO A 38 -2.38 -18.91 -18.26
N HIS A 39 -2.36 -19.84 -19.23
CA HIS A 39 -1.51 -19.74 -20.41
C HIS A 39 -1.93 -18.60 -21.35
N ASP A 40 -3.23 -18.32 -21.46
CA ASP A 40 -3.74 -17.19 -22.23
C ASP A 40 -3.32 -15.87 -21.58
N LEU A 41 -3.42 -15.78 -20.25
CA LEU A 41 -2.98 -14.59 -19.49
C LEU A 41 -1.48 -14.37 -19.60
N GLU A 42 -0.67 -15.42 -19.60
CA GLU A 42 0.77 -15.32 -19.83
C GLU A 42 1.05 -14.69 -21.20
N ALA A 43 0.42 -15.21 -22.26
CA ALA A 43 0.59 -14.68 -23.61
C ALA A 43 0.14 -13.21 -23.75
N LEU A 44 -0.99 -12.85 -23.13
CA LEU A 44 -1.50 -11.47 -23.11
C LEU A 44 -0.56 -10.55 -22.32
N SER A 45 -0.03 -11.01 -21.18
CA SER A 45 0.84 -10.22 -20.31
C SER A 45 2.16 -9.82 -20.98
N ARG A 46 2.68 -10.64 -21.90
CA ARG A 46 3.89 -10.35 -22.69
C ARG A 46 3.74 -9.13 -23.61
N ARG A 47 2.51 -8.66 -23.82
CA ARG A 47 2.17 -7.52 -24.69
C ARG A 47 1.94 -6.23 -23.90
N ILE A 48 2.27 -6.25 -22.60
CA ILE A 48 2.26 -5.11 -21.70
C ILE A 48 3.70 -4.61 -21.54
N LEU A 49 3.98 -3.41 -22.06
CA LEU A 49 5.23 -2.69 -21.94
C LEU A 49 5.10 -1.68 -20.79
N LEU A 50 5.24 -2.18 -19.57
CA LEU A 50 5.20 -1.40 -18.33
C LEU A 50 6.58 -1.47 -17.65
N PRO A 51 7.32 -0.35 -17.54
CA PRO A 51 8.56 -0.31 -16.78
C PRO A 51 8.34 -0.82 -15.36
N SER A 52 9.25 -1.65 -14.86
CA SER A 52 9.16 -2.21 -13.52
C SER A 52 10.39 -1.83 -12.72
N LEU A 53 10.17 -1.24 -11.55
CA LEU A 53 11.20 -0.84 -10.59
C LEU A 53 11.13 -1.77 -9.38
N PRO A 54 12.06 -2.74 -9.25
CA PRO A 54 12.10 -3.65 -8.10
C PRO A 54 12.42 -2.96 -6.77
N ALA A 55 13.04 -1.78 -6.83
CA ALA A 55 13.25 -0.88 -5.71
C ALA A 55 12.88 0.54 -6.17
N SER A 56 11.79 1.09 -5.63
CA SER A 56 11.31 2.44 -5.94
C SER A 56 12.08 3.50 -5.14
N ASP A 57 11.90 4.78 -5.48
CA ASP A 57 12.44 5.90 -4.70
C ASP A 57 11.98 5.87 -3.25
N GLU A 58 10.74 5.44 -3.03
CA GLU A 58 10.20 5.23 -1.70
C GLU A 58 10.89 4.08 -0.95
N ASP A 59 11.20 2.96 -1.62
CA ASP A 59 11.96 1.88 -0.99
C ASP A 59 13.37 2.34 -0.59
N HIS A 60 14.02 3.14 -1.44
CA HIS A 60 15.33 3.73 -1.14
C HIS A 60 15.25 4.72 0.02
N ALA A 61 14.29 5.65 0.02
CA ALA A 61 14.09 6.61 1.09
C ALA A 61 13.83 5.93 2.44
N ARG A 62 12.98 4.89 2.45
CA ARG A 62 12.75 4.07 3.65
C ARG A 62 14.03 3.40 4.14
N ALA A 63 14.76 2.73 3.25
CA ALA A 63 15.99 2.03 3.60
C ALA A 63 17.06 2.99 4.15
N GLN A 64 17.16 4.20 3.58
CA GLN A 64 18.08 5.23 4.06
C GLN A 64 17.76 5.67 5.50
N HIS A 65 16.48 5.94 5.81
CA HIS A 65 16.09 6.37 7.15
C HIS A 65 16.20 5.25 8.19
N VAL A 66 15.80 4.03 7.84
CA VAL A 66 15.97 2.84 8.71
C VAL A 66 17.47 2.59 8.96
N GLY A 67 18.29 2.59 7.91
CA GLY A 67 19.74 2.38 8.05
C GLY A 67 20.43 3.47 8.85
N LEU A 68 19.95 4.72 8.77
CA LEU A 68 20.44 5.81 9.61
C LEU A 68 20.08 5.59 11.09
N GLY A 69 18.83 5.25 11.41
CA GLY A 69 18.41 4.97 12.79
C GLY A 69 19.20 3.83 13.41
N GLN A 70 19.40 2.74 12.65
CA GLN A 70 20.20 1.58 13.07
C GLN A 70 21.65 1.95 13.33
N ARG A 71 22.28 2.73 12.44
CA ARG A 71 23.68 3.16 12.60
C ARG A 71 23.88 3.99 13.86
N LEU A 72 22.99 4.96 14.11
CA LEU A 72 23.09 5.83 15.30
C LEU A 72 22.93 5.01 16.58
N ALA A 73 21.99 4.07 16.63
CA ALA A 73 21.84 3.19 17.79
C ALA A 73 23.08 2.30 18.03
N ARG A 74 23.70 1.77 16.97
CA ARG A 74 24.95 0.98 17.06
C ARG A 74 26.16 1.78 17.54
N GLN A 75 26.14 3.10 17.34
CA GLN A 75 27.19 4.02 17.75
C GLN A 75 26.92 4.62 19.13
N GLU A 76 25.82 4.21 19.79
CA GLU A 76 25.33 4.79 21.04
C GLU A 76 25.05 6.32 20.94
N ASP A 77 24.85 6.83 19.72
CA ASP A 77 24.56 8.24 19.41
C ASP A 77 23.08 8.59 19.69
N TRP A 78 22.58 8.23 20.86
CA TRP A 78 21.17 8.35 21.25
C TRP A 78 20.66 9.79 21.23
N GLU A 79 21.50 10.76 21.58
CA GLU A 79 21.18 12.19 21.56
C GLU A 79 20.99 12.71 20.13
N ILE A 80 21.83 12.25 19.19
CA ILE A 80 21.69 12.60 17.77
C ILE A 80 20.43 11.95 17.20
N LEU A 81 20.18 10.68 17.51
CA LEU A 81 18.97 9.97 17.11
C LEU A 81 17.72 10.70 17.63
N ALA A 82 17.69 11.04 18.92
CA ALA A 82 16.58 11.73 19.55
C ALA A 82 16.27 13.08 18.88
N ARG A 83 17.31 13.90 18.65
CA ARG A 83 17.16 15.17 17.93
C ARG A 83 16.60 14.97 16.51
N ARG A 84 17.04 13.94 15.79
CA ARG A 84 16.55 13.65 14.43
C ARG A 84 15.10 13.18 14.42
N VAL A 85 14.70 12.34 15.37
CA VAL A 85 13.30 11.91 15.54
C VAL A 85 12.42 13.11 15.85
N ALA A 86 12.79 13.93 16.83
CA ALA A 86 12.01 15.12 17.21
C ALA A 86 11.96 16.19 16.12
N ALA A 87 13.04 16.37 15.35
CA ALA A 87 13.02 17.27 14.19
C ALA A 87 12.12 16.73 13.07
N ALA A 88 12.10 15.42 12.84
CA ALA A 88 11.24 14.79 11.84
C ALA A 88 9.76 14.90 12.19
N ASP A 89 9.39 14.72 13.46
CA ASP A 89 8.03 14.92 13.95
C ASP A 89 7.57 16.37 13.75
N ARG A 90 8.32 17.34 14.28
CA ARG A 90 7.97 18.77 14.17
C ARG A 90 7.82 19.25 12.73
N ALA A 91 8.70 18.80 11.84
CA ALA A 91 8.64 19.16 10.43
C ALA A 91 7.70 18.28 9.59
N ARG A 92 6.96 17.34 10.22
CA ARG A 92 6.07 16.36 9.55
C ARG A 92 6.75 15.66 8.36
N ARG A 93 8.03 15.32 8.52
CA ARG A 93 8.84 14.78 7.42
C ARG A 93 8.33 13.40 7.02
N ARG A 94 8.15 13.22 5.72
CA ARG A 94 7.71 11.97 5.10
C ARG A 94 8.61 11.60 3.93
N THR A 95 8.63 10.31 3.63
CA THR A 95 9.15 9.78 2.36
C THR A 95 8.17 10.06 1.22
N PRO A 96 8.56 9.90 -0.06
CA PRO A 96 7.67 10.16 -1.21
C PRO A 96 6.33 9.41 -1.14
N GLY A 97 6.35 8.18 -0.65
CA GLY A 97 5.18 7.33 -0.45
C GLY A 97 4.42 7.56 0.87
N GLY A 98 4.74 8.64 1.59
CA GLY A 98 3.99 9.11 2.75
C GLY A 98 4.35 8.46 4.09
N ALA A 99 5.46 7.72 4.21
CA ALA A 99 5.85 7.13 5.48
C ALA A 99 6.55 8.17 6.39
N PRO A 100 6.16 8.27 7.68
CA PRO A 100 6.75 9.25 8.59
C PRO A 100 8.21 8.92 8.92
N VAL A 101 9.10 9.89 8.74
CA VAL A 101 10.55 9.70 8.93
C VAL A 101 10.90 9.39 10.38
N ALA A 102 10.22 10.01 11.35
CA ALA A 102 10.41 9.73 12.78
C ALA A 102 10.20 8.24 13.10
N GLY A 103 9.11 7.65 12.57
CA GLY A 103 8.83 6.22 12.72
C GLY A 103 9.88 5.31 12.05
N LEU A 104 10.42 5.71 10.89
CA LEU A 104 11.48 4.96 10.18
C LEU A 104 12.81 4.99 10.93
N LEU A 105 13.18 6.14 11.50
CA LEU A 105 14.36 6.27 12.36
C LEU A 105 14.23 5.37 13.59
N ALA A 106 13.08 5.42 14.27
CA ALA A 106 12.79 4.58 15.42
C ALA A 106 12.74 3.08 15.06
N GLN A 107 12.30 2.75 13.83
CA GLN A 107 12.34 1.38 13.31
C GLN A 107 13.78 0.89 13.15
N GLY A 108 14.66 1.72 12.58
CA GLY A 108 16.07 1.42 12.46
C GLY A 108 16.74 1.19 13.80
N ALA A 109 16.51 2.10 14.75
CA ALA A 109 17.16 2.11 16.05
C ALA A 109 16.92 0.83 16.87
N ARG A 110 15.75 0.19 16.71
CA ARG A 110 15.40 -1.04 17.43
C ARG A 110 15.56 -2.33 16.61
N ALA A 111 16.04 -2.24 15.36
CA ALA A 111 16.07 -3.38 14.45
C ALA A 111 16.96 -4.53 14.94
N ASP A 112 18.14 -4.20 15.49
CA ASP A 112 19.08 -5.21 16.02
C ASP A 112 18.54 -5.86 17.30
N LEU A 113 17.94 -5.08 18.19
CA LEU A 113 17.28 -5.60 19.39
C LEU A 113 16.15 -6.57 19.02
N LEU A 114 15.30 -6.21 18.04
CA LEU A 114 14.23 -7.10 17.60
C LEU A 114 14.76 -8.40 16.97
N ALA A 115 15.88 -8.34 16.26
CA ALA A 115 16.53 -9.55 15.73
C ALA A 115 17.03 -10.44 16.87
N ALA A 116 17.77 -9.87 17.82
CA ALA A 116 18.27 -10.60 18.99
C ALA A 116 17.12 -11.18 19.86
N ALA A 117 16.04 -10.41 20.05
CA ALA A 117 14.87 -10.85 20.80
C ALA A 117 14.17 -12.03 20.11
N ARG A 118 14.08 -12.02 18.77
CA ARG A 118 13.50 -13.13 18.01
C ARG A 118 14.31 -14.41 18.22
N ASP A 119 15.63 -14.33 18.13
CA ASP A 119 16.51 -15.48 18.32
C ASP A 119 16.41 -16.00 19.76
N ALA A 120 16.52 -15.10 20.75
CA ALA A 120 16.42 -15.44 22.17
C ALA A 120 15.08 -16.10 22.54
N ILE A 121 13.96 -15.57 22.06
CA ILE A 121 12.63 -16.17 22.28
C ILE A 121 12.52 -17.52 21.56
N GLY A 122 13.10 -17.64 20.36
CA GLY A 122 13.21 -18.90 19.63
C GLY A 122 13.91 -19.98 20.46
N ASP A 123 14.99 -19.60 21.13
CA ASP A 123 15.79 -20.46 22.01
C ASP A 123 15.17 -20.69 23.41
N GLY A 124 13.99 -20.13 23.68
CA GLY A 124 13.27 -20.30 24.95
C GLY A 124 13.69 -19.35 26.07
N ARG A 125 14.42 -18.26 25.77
CA ARG A 125 14.82 -17.25 26.75
C ARG A 125 13.71 -16.21 26.95
N GLU A 126 13.26 -16.05 28.18
CA GLU A 126 12.14 -15.17 28.53
C GLU A 126 12.49 -13.67 28.55
N ASP A 127 13.77 -13.33 28.68
CA ASP A 127 14.23 -11.94 28.80
C ASP A 127 14.26 -11.20 27.46
N GLY A 128 14.39 -11.92 26.34
CA GLY A 128 14.34 -11.36 24.99
C GLY A 128 15.36 -10.23 24.75
N GLY A 129 16.45 -10.16 25.52
CA GLY A 129 17.49 -9.13 25.42
C GLY A 129 17.07 -7.72 25.86
N ARG A 130 15.91 -7.56 26.51
CA ARG A 130 15.33 -6.23 26.83
C ARG A 130 16.15 -5.35 27.78
N ALA A 131 16.99 -5.96 28.63
CA ALA A 131 17.82 -5.25 29.60
C ALA A 131 18.82 -4.29 28.95
N VAL A 132 19.10 -4.43 27.65
CA VAL A 132 19.99 -3.53 26.90
C VAL A 132 19.46 -2.09 26.85
N LEU A 133 18.16 -1.86 27.02
CA LEU A 133 17.55 -0.54 26.98
C LEU A 133 17.62 0.21 28.31
N ASP A 134 17.82 -0.50 29.42
CA ASP A 134 17.78 0.10 30.77
C ASP A 134 18.86 1.18 30.99
N PRO A 135 20.13 1.00 30.55
CA PRO A 135 21.12 2.06 30.64
C PRO A 135 20.74 3.31 29.86
N VAL A 136 20.30 3.13 28.62
CA VAL A 136 19.91 4.22 27.72
C VAL A 136 18.73 5.02 28.31
N LEU A 137 17.74 4.34 28.87
CA LEU A 137 16.60 5.00 29.52
C LEU A 137 17.00 5.77 30.78
N ARG A 138 17.97 5.27 31.55
CA ARG A 138 18.51 5.99 32.72
C ARG A 138 19.31 7.23 32.34
N GLU A 139 20.01 7.21 31.22
CA GLU A 139 20.76 8.36 30.69
C GLU A 139 19.85 9.41 30.05
N HIS A 140 18.64 9.00 29.62
CA HIS A 140 17.70 9.86 28.90
C HIS A 140 16.25 9.79 29.45
N PRO A 141 16.02 10.05 30.76
CA PRO A 141 14.71 9.81 31.40
C PRO A 141 13.56 10.66 30.84
N ASP A 142 13.83 11.91 30.45
CA ASP A 142 12.82 12.85 29.93
C ASP A 142 12.85 12.99 28.40
N CYS A 143 13.45 12.02 27.70
CA CYS A 143 13.63 12.08 26.26
C CYS A 143 12.57 11.24 25.53
N TYR A 144 11.45 11.88 25.14
CA TYR A 144 10.36 11.18 24.46
C TYR A 144 10.82 10.35 23.24
N PRO A 145 11.79 10.77 22.40
CA PRO A 145 12.24 9.95 21.28
C PRO A 145 12.92 8.65 21.71
N VAL A 146 13.68 8.66 22.81
CA VAL A 146 14.32 7.46 23.35
C VAL A 146 13.26 6.54 23.97
N ALA A 147 12.35 7.12 24.76
CA ALA A 147 11.21 6.39 25.32
C ALA A 147 10.34 5.76 24.21
N LEU A 148 10.13 6.47 23.10
CA LEU A 148 9.42 5.98 21.92
C LEU A 148 10.12 4.76 21.30
N VAL A 149 11.44 4.81 21.09
CA VAL A 149 12.20 3.68 20.55
C VAL A 149 12.09 2.46 21.46
N ALA A 150 12.26 2.66 22.77
CA ALA A 150 12.17 1.59 23.76
C ALA A 150 10.76 0.99 23.83
N ALA A 151 9.72 1.83 23.87
CA ALA A 151 8.33 1.38 23.89
C ALA A 151 7.97 0.59 22.62
N LEU A 152 8.38 1.07 21.44
CA LEU A 152 8.18 0.34 20.19
C LEU A 152 8.94 -0.99 20.15
N ALA A 153 10.11 -1.09 20.78
CA ALA A 153 10.82 -2.36 20.93
C ALA A 153 10.02 -3.34 21.81
N HIS A 154 9.50 -2.90 22.94
CA HIS A 154 8.63 -3.71 23.79
C HIS A 154 7.36 -4.16 23.04
N MET A 155 6.74 -3.29 22.26
CA MET A 155 5.59 -3.64 21.42
C MET A 155 5.94 -4.71 20.37
N ASP A 156 7.09 -4.59 19.70
CA ASP A 156 7.53 -5.59 18.73
C ASP A 156 7.80 -6.95 19.40
N ILE A 157 8.40 -6.96 20.60
CA ILE A 157 8.63 -8.17 21.40
C ILE A 157 7.29 -8.78 21.86
N ALA A 158 6.31 -7.94 22.24
CA ALA A 158 4.96 -8.41 22.57
C ALA A 158 4.33 -9.18 21.40
N HIS A 159 4.49 -8.69 20.18
CA HIS A 159 4.00 -9.36 18.97
C HIS A 159 4.70 -10.71 18.72
N LEU A 160 5.99 -10.86 19.05
CA LEU A 160 6.68 -12.14 18.95
C LEU A 160 6.05 -13.18 19.89
N TRP A 161 5.77 -12.81 21.15
CA TRP A 161 5.07 -13.69 22.10
C TRP A 161 3.64 -14.02 21.66
N GLN A 162 2.90 -13.03 21.14
CA GLN A 162 1.56 -13.24 20.62
C GLN A 162 1.52 -14.31 19.52
N SER A 163 2.56 -14.38 18.68
CA SER A 163 2.64 -15.32 17.56
C SER A 163 2.85 -16.78 17.97
N ARG A 164 3.39 -17.04 19.17
CA ARG A 164 3.63 -18.40 19.68
C ARG A 164 2.39 -19.01 20.34
N GLY A 165 1.70 -18.21 21.15
CA GLY A 165 0.45 -18.60 21.80
C GLY A 165 0.63 -19.53 23.01
N GLY A 166 -0.34 -19.50 23.94
CA GLY A 166 -0.24 -20.18 25.24
C GLY A 166 -0.53 -19.23 26.39
N ALA A 167 -0.68 -19.74 27.62
CA ALA A 167 -0.99 -18.90 28.78
C ALA A 167 0.22 -18.04 29.20
N GLU A 168 1.40 -18.65 29.27
CA GLU A 168 2.66 -18.00 29.63
C GLU A 168 3.07 -16.95 28.59
N ASP A 169 3.00 -17.29 27.30
CA ASP A 169 3.28 -16.37 26.20
C ASP A 169 2.33 -15.15 26.22
N ARG A 170 1.05 -15.35 26.57
CA ARG A 170 0.11 -14.22 26.77
C ARG A 170 0.49 -13.34 27.96
N ALA A 171 1.02 -13.92 29.04
CA ALA A 171 1.50 -13.15 30.19
C ALA A 171 2.74 -12.33 29.82
N GLN A 172 3.69 -12.92 29.08
CA GLN A 172 4.87 -12.20 28.58
C GLN A 172 4.48 -11.07 27.62
N MET A 173 3.59 -11.33 26.67
CA MET A 173 3.02 -10.31 25.79
C MET A 173 2.44 -9.13 26.59
N ARG A 174 1.61 -9.41 27.61
CA ARG A 174 1.01 -8.38 28.46
C ARG A 174 2.04 -7.60 29.27
N ALA A 175 3.06 -8.28 29.81
CA ALA A 175 4.15 -7.62 30.53
C ALA A 175 4.91 -6.64 29.62
N GLN A 176 5.17 -6.99 28.36
CA GLN A 176 5.81 -6.08 27.41
C GLN A 176 4.92 -4.89 27.05
N GLN A 177 3.62 -5.10 26.86
CA GLN A 177 2.67 -4.01 26.61
C GLN A 177 2.62 -3.02 27.78
N LEU A 178 2.54 -3.52 29.02
CA LEU A 178 2.54 -2.67 30.22
C LEU A 178 3.83 -1.86 30.36
N ARG A 179 4.98 -2.43 29.98
CA ARG A 179 6.25 -1.70 29.95
C ARG A 179 6.22 -0.56 28.93
N ALA A 180 5.76 -0.83 27.72
CA ALA A 180 5.59 0.20 26.70
C ALA A 180 4.63 1.31 27.16
N GLU A 181 3.50 0.96 27.78
CA GLU A 181 2.56 1.92 28.37
C GLU A 181 3.23 2.79 29.44
N THR A 182 3.99 2.18 30.35
CA THR A 182 4.70 2.88 31.43
C THR A 182 5.74 3.86 30.87
N LEU A 183 6.46 3.49 29.82
CA LEU A 183 7.47 4.35 29.18
C LEU A 183 6.85 5.56 28.48
N LEU A 184 5.65 5.41 27.91
CA LEU A 184 5.00 6.49 27.17
C LEU A 184 4.06 7.35 28.03
N ALA A 185 3.64 6.87 29.20
CA ALA A 185 2.71 7.56 30.10
C ALA A 185 3.14 8.98 30.53
N PRO A 186 4.44 9.27 30.77
CA PRO A 186 4.87 10.62 31.17
C PRO A 186 4.75 11.67 30.07
N PHE A 187 4.58 11.28 28.81
CA PHE A 187 4.70 12.20 27.67
C PHE A 187 3.33 12.53 27.04
N ASP A 188 3.01 13.82 26.98
CA ASP A 188 1.87 14.32 26.21
C ASP A 188 2.30 14.60 24.76
N ALA A 189 1.85 13.74 23.85
CA ALA A 189 2.19 13.84 22.43
C ALA A 189 1.67 15.11 21.74
N ALA A 190 0.55 15.66 22.19
CA ALA A 190 0.02 16.91 21.64
C ALA A 190 0.85 18.11 22.11
N ALA A 191 1.18 18.16 23.41
CA ALA A 191 2.03 19.20 23.98
C ALA A 191 3.45 19.20 23.37
N LEU A 192 3.97 18.02 23.06
CA LEU A 192 5.29 17.82 22.43
C LEU A 192 5.28 17.99 20.91
N ASP A 193 4.12 18.19 20.28
CA ASP A 193 3.94 18.21 18.83
C ASP A 193 4.55 16.96 18.14
N ALA A 194 4.30 15.78 18.72
CA ALA A 194 4.98 14.52 18.40
C ALA A 194 4.03 13.44 17.84
N PRO A 195 3.72 13.45 16.52
CA PRO A 195 2.85 12.45 15.91
C PRO A 195 3.34 11.00 16.06
N ALA A 196 4.65 10.74 16.02
CA ALA A 196 5.16 9.38 16.20
C ALA A 196 4.88 8.84 17.61
N LEU A 197 4.96 9.70 18.63
CA LEU A 197 4.57 9.36 20.01
C LEU A 197 3.08 9.09 20.10
N ALA A 198 2.24 9.99 19.57
CA ALA A 198 0.79 9.82 19.54
C ALA A 198 0.37 8.52 18.82
N ALA A 199 1.06 8.16 17.73
CA ALA A 199 0.82 6.93 17.00
C ALA A 199 1.13 5.67 17.82
N ALA A 200 2.23 5.67 18.58
CA ALA A 200 2.57 4.57 19.48
C ALA A 200 1.55 4.44 20.63
N GLN A 201 1.13 5.56 21.23
CA GLN A 201 0.08 5.59 22.25
C GLN A 201 -1.26 5.07 21.72
N CYS A 202 -1.66 5.46 20.49
CA CYS A 202 -2.86 4.94 19.85
C CYS A 202 -2.81 3.43 19.63
N ALA A 203 -1.66 2.91 19.19
CA ALA A 203 -1.47 1.47 18.98
C ALA A 203 -1.61 0.66 20.28
N LEU A 204 -0.96 1.11 21.37
CA LEU A 204 -1.11 0.49 22.69
C LEU A 204 -2.56 0.52 23.17
N LEU A 205 -3.24 1.67 23.04
CA LEU A 205 -4.63 1.82 23.42
C LEU A 205 -5.56 0.88 22.64
N ALA A 206 -5.28 0.67 21.35
CA ALA A 206 -6.06 -0.23 20.50
C ALA A 206 -5.91 -1.71 20.90
N GLU A 207 -4.72 -2.12 21.36
CA GLU A 207 -4.40 -3.47 21.84
C GLU A 207 -4.84 -3.72 23.30
N GLY A 208 -4.89 -2.65 24.10
CA GLY A 208 -5.33 -2.65 25.50
C GLY A 208 -6.85 -2.73 25.64
N PRO A 209 -7.40 -2.89 26.86
CA PRO A 209 -8.82 -3.14 27.11
C PRO A 209 -9.75 -1.95 26.80
N ALA A 210 -9.22 -0.79 26.39
CA ALA A 210 -9.97 0.46 26.22
C ALA A 210 -11.25 0.31 25.37
N PRO A 211 -12.34 1.00 25.73
CA PRO A 211 -13.53 1.15 24.88
C PRO A 211 -13.18 1.73 23.51
N ARG A 212 -13.79 1.20 22.45
CA ARG A 212 -13.53 1.64 21.07
C ARG A 212 -13.80 3.12 20.78
N PRO A 213 -14.79 3.78 21.41
CA PRO A 213 -14.94 5.23 21.27
C PRO A 213 -13.69 6.02 21.71
N ILE A 214 -13.04 5.60 22.79
CA ILE A 214 -11.80 6.24 23.29
C ILE A 214 -10.64 5.99 22.32
N VAL A 215 -10.55 4.79 21.76
CA VAL A 215 -9.56 4.46 20.71
C VAL A 215 -9.77 5.34 19.47
N ALA A 216 -11.01 5.47 19.00
CA ALA A 216 -11.36 6.31 17.87
C ALA A 216 -10.97 7.78 18.11
N GLU A 217 -11.31 8.32 19.29
CA GLU A 217 -11.00 9.70 19.65
C GLU A 217 -9.49 9.96 19.71
N ALA A 218 -8.70 9.03 20.27
CA ALA A 218 -7.25 9.13 20.30
C ALA A 218 -6.65 9.19 18.88
N HIS A 219 -7.14 8.33 17.98
CA HIS A 219 -6.75 8.36 16.57
C HIS A 219 -7.21 9.64 15.86
N GLU A 220 -8.40 10.16 16.17
CA GLU A 220 -8.87 11.44 15.61
C GLU A 220 -7.97 12.60 16.04
N ARG A 221 -7.51 12.62 17.31
CA ARG A 221 -6.51 13.60 17.78
C ARG A 221 -5.17 13.45 17.06
N LEU A 222 -4.68 12.22 16.86
CA LEU A 222 -3.47 11.94 16.08
C LEU A 222 -3.59 12.44 14.62
N ILE A 223 -4.74 12.18 13.98
CA ILE A 223 -5.00 12.61 12.61
C ILE A 223 -5.11 14.13 12.55
N ALA A 224 -5.68 14.79 13.56
CA ALA A 224 -5.68 16.25 13.64
C ALA A 224 -4.26 16.82 13.80
N LEU A 225 -3.39 16.13 14.54
CA LEU A 225 -1.99 16.52 14.76
C LEU A 225 -1.11 16.35 13.50
N ASP A 226 -1.39 15.34 12.68
CA ASP A 226 -0.67 15.05 11.42
C ASP A 226 -1.61 14.55 10.31
N PRO A 227 -2.45 15.45 9.75
CA PRO A 227 -3.49 15.08 8.78
C PRO A 227 -2.93 14.62 7.43
N GLY A 228 -1.66 14.92 7.15
CA GLY A 228 -0.97 14.56 5.91
C GLY A 228 -0.41 13.15 5.88
N THR A 229 -0.61 12.32 6.91
CA THR A 229 -0.04 10.97 6.99
C THR A 229 -1.11 9.89 6.79
N PRO A 230 -1.13 9.18 5.63
CA PRO A 230 -2.10 8.13 5.34
C PRO A 230 -2.11 6.98 6.35
N GLY A 231 -0.95 6.70 6.96
CA GLY A 231 -0.78 5.64 7.94
C GLY A 231 -1.71 5.78 9.15
N HIS A 232 -1.93 7.01 9.62
CA HIS A 232 -2.75 7.27 10.82
C HIS A 232 -4.23 6.94 10.56
N MET A 233 -4.74 7.29 9.38
CA MET A 233 -6.10 6.99 8.95
C MET A 233 -6.31 5.49 8.73
N ARG A 234 -5.34 4.81 8.11
CA ARG A 234 -5.36 3.35 7.95
C ARG A 234 -5.35 2.62 9.30
N ALA A 235 -4.54 3.10 10.24
CA ALA A 235 -4.47 2.55 11.59
C ALA A 235 -5.80 2.70 12.35
N LEU A 236 -6.50 3.84 12.22
CA LEU A 236 -7.83 4.04 12.79
C LEU A 236 -8.82 2.96 12.34
N GLY A 237 -8.89 2.69 11.04
CA GLY A 237 -9.78 1.65 10.51
C GLY A 237 -9.46 0.26 11.05
N ALA A 238 -8.17 -0.08 11.10
CA ALA A 238 -7.70 -1.35 11.67
C ALA A 238 -8.03 -1.48 13.17
N ALA A 239 -7.89 -0.42 13.95
CA ALA A 239 -8.15 -0.39 15.39
C ALA A 239 -9.64 -0.58 15.76
N LEU A 240 -10.54 -0.31 14.80
CA LEU A 240 -11.99 -0.40 14.96
C LEU A 240 -12.59 -1.68 14.33
N LEU A 241 -11.76 -2.62 13.86
CA LEU A 241 -12.24 -3.90 13.35
C LEU A 241 -12.97 -4.72 14.41
N PRO A 242 -13.92 -5.60 14.03
CA PRO A 242 -14.59 -6.52 14.95
C PRO A 242 -13.64 -7.40 15.76
N ALA A 243 -12.55 -7.89 15.13
CA ALA A 243 -11.48 -8.62 15.82
C ALA A 243 -10.82 -7.81 16.95
N GLN A 244 -10.86 -6.47 16.84
CA GLN A 244 -10.37 -5.53 17.84
C GLN A 244 -11.50 -5.00 18.75
N ARG A 245 -12.64 -5.70 18.84
CA ARG A 245 -13.84 -5.33 19.63
C ARG A 245 -14.58 -4.09 19.12
N GLY A 246 -14.37 -3.70 17.87
CA GLY A 246 -15.16 -2.66 17.20
C GLY A 246 -16.25 -3.22 16.29
N SER A 247 -16.67 -2.42 15.32
CA SER A 247 -17.72 -2.78 14.37
C SER A 247 -17.56 -2.02 13.06
N HIS A 248 -18.05 -2.60 11.96
CA HIS A 248 -18.05 -1.92 10.65
C HIS A 248 -18.83 -0.60 10.67
N ALA A 249 -19.87 -0.50 11.50
CA ALA A 249 -20.64 0.73 11.66
C ALA A 249 -19.82 1.84 12.35
N GLU A 250 -18.95 1.50 13.31
CA GLU A 250 -18.00 2.44 13.90
C GLU A 250 -16.95 2.90 12.90
N ILE A 251 -16.42 1.98 12.09
CA ILE A 251 -15.50 2.31 10.98
C ILE A 251 -16.16 3.28 10.00
N GLU A 252 -17.42 3.04 9.61
CA GLU A 252 -18.14 3.92 8.69
C GLU A 252 -18.31 5.34 9.24
N ARG A 253 -18.67 5.47 10.52
CA ARG A 253 -18.79 6.78 11.18
C ARG A 253 -17.44 7.49 11.26
N ALA A 254 -16.40 6.77 11.67
CA ALA A 254 -15.03 7.29 11.77
C ALA A 254 -14.50 7.72 10.39
N ALA A 255 -14.71 6.93 9.34
CA ALA A 255 -14.30 7.24 7.98
C ALA A 255 -14.94 8.53 7.44
N ARG A 256 -16.23 8.76 7.75
CA ARG A 256 -16.94 9.99 7.37
C ARG A 256 -16.41 11.22 8.09
N ARG A 257 -16.21 11.13 9.41
CA ARG A 257 -15.61 12.22 10.20
C ARG A 257 -14.20 12.53 9.74
N CYS A 258 -13.38 11.48 9.55
CA CYS A 258 -12.02 11.60 9.07
C CYS A 258 -11.96 12.29 7.71
N ALA A 259 -12.81 11.91 6.75
CA ALA A 259 -12.85 12.54 5.43
C ALA A 259 -13.21 14.03 5.49
N ALA A 260 -14.11 14.42 6.39
CA ALA A 260 -14.44 15.83 6.59
C ALA A 260 -13.25 16.59 7.18
N ALA A 261 -12.66 16.05 8.26
CA ALA A 261 -11.54 16.65 8.98
C ALA A 261 -10.27 16.79 8.13
N THR A 262 -10.03 15.85 7.20
CA THR A 262 -8.83 15.84 6.37
C THR A 262 -9.06 16.29 4.93
N SER A 263 -10.24 16.87 4.64
CA SER A 263 -10.64 17.28 3.29
C SER A 263 -9.68 18.26 2.61
N GLY A 264 -9.04 19.15 3.38
CA GLY A 264 -8.00 20.05 2.86
C GLY A 264 -6.80 19.30 2.28
N HIS A 265 -6.42 18.17 2.89
CA HIS A 265 -5.27 17.36 2.49
C HIS A 265 -5.66 16.32 1.44
N TRP A 266 -6.79 15.65 1.61
CA TRP A 266 -7.13 14.43 0.87
C TRP A 266 -8.43 14.50 0.08
N GLY A 267 -9.17 15.61 0.12
CA GLY A 267 -10.56 15.61 -0.36
C GLY A 267 -11.38 14.54 0.39
N ALA A 268 -12.10 13.69 -0.32
CA ALA A 268 -12.76 12.52 0.25
C ALA A 268 -11.79 11.37 0.61
N GLY A 269 -10.50 11.46 0.26
CA GLY A 269 -9.50 10.40 0.39
C GLY A 269 -9.39 9.78 1.79
N GLY A 270 -9.56 10.56 2.85
CA GLY A 270 -9.57 10.05 4.23
C GLY A 270 -10.58 8.91 4.44
N TYR A 271 -11.70 8.94 3.73
CA TYR A 271 -12.70 7.87 3.77
C TYR A 271 -12.14 6.53 3.26
N ALA A 272 -11.47 6.55 2.11
CA ALA A 272 -10.88 5.32 1.55
C ALA A 272 -9.69 4.84 2.37
N LEU A 273 -8.88 5.76 2.92
CA LEU A 273 -7.72 5.41 3.75
C LEU A 273 -8.14 4.68 5.04
N VAL A 274 -9.20 5.12 5.72
CA VAL A 274 -9.74 4.41 6.89
C VAL A 274 -10.25 3.01 6.50
N TRP A 275 -10.96 2.89 5.38
CA TRP A 275 -11.55 1.62 4.98
C TRP A 275 -10.57 0.62 4.35
N ALA A 276 -9.47 1.06 3.72
CA ALA A 276 -8.63 0.20 2.89
C ALA A 276 -8.07 -1.02 3.65
N ASP A 277 -7.38 -0.79 4.76
CA ASP A 277 -6.80 -1.88 5.57
C ASP A 277 -7.90 -2.70 6.28
N ALA A 278 -9.00 -2.05 6.66
CA ALA A 278 -10.14 -2.74 7.27
C ALA A 278 -10.76 -3.75 6.29
N LEU A 279 -11.01 -3.36 5.05
CA LEU A 279 -11.56 -4.24 4.01
C LEU A 279 -10.57 -5.32 3.57
N ALA A 280 -9.27 -5.05 3.65
CA ALA A 280 -8.24 -6.06 3.36
C ALA A 280 -8.25 -7.20 4.38
N ARG A 281 -8.45 -6.87 5.66
CA ARG A 281 -8.45 -7.82 6.79
C ARG A 281 -9.82 -8.47 7.03
N ASP A 282 -10.90 -7.72 6.85
CA ASP A 282 -12.27 -8.18 7.07
C ASP A 282 -13.19 -7.75 5.92
N PRO A 283 -13.32 -8.58 4.87
CA PRO A 283 -14.19 -8.31 3.73
C PRO A 283 -15.68 -8.18 4.07
N ALA A 284 -16.14 -8.61 5.26
CA ALA A 284 -17.54 -8.45 5.65
C ALA A 284 -17.94 -6.96 5.76
N GLY A 285 -16.96 -6.05 5.94
CA GLY A 285 -17.15 -4.60 5.86
C GLY A 285 -17.73 -4.11 4.53
N LEU A 286 -17.64 -4.91 3.45
CA LEU A 286 -18.27 -4.62 2.16
C LEU A 286 -19.81 -4.49 2.24
N GLY A 287 -20.43 -5.06 3.28
CA GLY A 287 -21.86 -4.85 3.55
C GLY A 287 -22.20 -3.46 4.08
N THR A 288 -21.21 -2.72 4.59
CA THR A 288 -21.40 -1.42 5.25
C THR A 288 -20.83 -0.25 4.45
N VAL A 289 -19.68 -0.44 3.79
CA VAL A 289 -18.98 0.65 3.08
C VAL A 289 -19.84 1.27 1.96
N ASP A 290 -19.91 2.59 1.94
CA ASP A 290 -20.36 3.35 0.77
C ASP A 290 -19.30 3.28 -0.35
N ALA A 291 -19.44 2.29 -1.23
CA ALA A 291 -18.52 2.07 -2.34
C ALA A 291 -18.49 3.22 -3.38
N SER A 292 -19.49 4.10 -3.43
CA SER A 292 -19.47 5.25 -4.36
C SER A 292 -18.57 6.34 -3.78
N ARG A 293 -18.71 6.59 -2.48
CA ARG A 293 -17.79 7.46 -1.74
C ARG A 293 -16.37 6.90 -1.75
N PHE A 294 -16.20 5.60 -1.59
CA PHE A 294 -14.88 4.94 -1.69
C PHE A 294 -14.23 5.18 -3.06
N ALA A 295 -14.97 4.93 -4.15
CA ALA A 295 -14.46 5.13 -5.51
C ALA A 295 -14.09 6.61 -5.79
N ARG A 296 -14.87 7.57 -5.30
CA ARG A 296 -14.51 9.00 -5.38
C ARG A 296 -13.28 9.32 -4.52
N ALA A 297 -13.21 8.77 -3.31
CA ALA A 297 -12.06 8.97 -2.43
C ALA A 297 -10.75 8.43 -3.04
N LEU A 298 -10.79 7.31 -3.77
CA LEU A 298 -9.63 6.82 -4.52
C LEU A 298 -9.17 7.82 -5.61
N ARG A 299 -10.11 8.48 -6.29
CA ARG A 299 -9.79 9.53 -7.27
C ARG A 299 -9.07 10.70 -6.61
N ASP A 300 -9.64 11.22 -5.52
CA ASP A 300 -9.05 12.35 -4.80
C ASP A 300 -7.63 12.03 -4.29
N ILE A 301 -7.37 10.79 -3.83
CA ILE A 301 -6.02 10.37 -3.43
C ILE A 301 -5.07 10.40 -4.63
N ALA A 302 -5.43 9.79 -5.75
CA ALA A 302 -4.56 9.67 -6.92
C ALA A 302 -4.31 11.02 -7.62
N GLU A 303 -5.26 11.95 -7.58
CA GLU A 303 -5.10 13.31 -8.10
C GLU A 303 -4.20 14.18 -7.21
N ARG A 304 -4.29 14.02 -5.89
CA ARG A 304 -3.52 14.81 -4.92
C ARG A 304 -2.14 14.24 -4.64
N GLN A 305 -1.97 12.93 -4.77
CA GLN A 305 -0.71 12.22 -4.69
C GLN A 305 -0.53 11.33 -5.93
N PRO A 306 -0.06 11.91 -7.06
CA PRO A 306 0.19 11.17 -8.30
C PRO A 306 1.46 10.28 -8.23
N ASP A 307 2.05 10.14 -7.05
CA ASP A 307 3.20 9.30 -6.78
C ASP A 307 2.92 7.83 -7.15
N GLN A 308 3.86 7.22 -7.86
CA GLN A 308 3.67 5.88 -8.41
C GLN A 308 3.60 4.79 -7.34
N HIS A 309 4.19 5.00 -6.16
CA HIS A 309 4.05 4.08 -5.04
C HIS A 309 2.63 4.10 -4.47
N VAL A 310 1.99 5.27 -4.41
CA VAL A 310 0.56 5.39 -4.06
C VAL A 310 -0.31 4.70 -5.11
N ILE A 311 -0.10 5.00 -6.40
CA ILE A 311 -0.90 4.39 -7.49
C ILE A 311 -0.76 2.87 -7.52
N ASN A 312 0.44 2.32 -7.33
CA ASN A 312 0.65 0.88 -7.26
C ASN A 312 -0.06 0.24 -6.07
N ARG A 313 -0.09 0.90 -4.90
CA ARG A 313 -0.82 0.41 -3.72
C ARG A 313 -2.33 0.37 -3.98
N LEU A 314 -2.90 1.46 -4.51
CA LEU A 314 -4.33 1.52 -4.83
C LEU A 314 -4.70 0.50 -5.92
N GLY A 315 -3.87 0.38 -6.95
CA GLY A 315 -4.03 -0.61 -8.02
C GLY A 315 -4.00 -2.03 -7.49
N ALA A 316 -3.01 -2.40 -6.67
CA ALA A 316 -2.91 -3.72 -6.05
C ALA A 316 -4.12 -4.04 -5.17
N PHE A 317 -4.59 -3.06 -4.37
CA PHE A 317 -5.79 -3.22 -3.55
C PHE A 317 -7.04 -3.48 -4.40
N CYS A 318 -7.30 -2.65 -5.43
CA CYS A 318 -8.43 -2.85 -6.32
C CYS A 318 -8.34 -4.18 -7.08
N ALA A 319 -7.14 -4.55 -7.55
CA ALA A 319 -6.92 -5.71 -8.40
C ALA A 319 -6.97 -7.04 -7.66
N LEU A 320 -6.31 -7.14 -6.51
CA LEU A 320 -6.07 -8.40 -5.81
C LEU A 320 -6.94 -8.50 -4.57
N THR A 321 -6.93 -7.47 -3.73
CA THR A 321 -7.69 -7.48 -2.47
C THR A 321 -9.18 -7.50 -2.75
N MET A 322 -9.65 -6.65 -3.67
CA MET A 322 -11.05 -6.51 -4.04
C MET A 322 -11.47 -7.35 -5.26
N ALA A 323 -10.69 -8.38 -5.61
CA ALA A 323 -11.05 -9.28 -6.72
C ALA A 323 -12.34 -10.07 -6.40
N PRO A 324 -13.40 -9.98 -7.21
CA PRO A 324 -14.64 -10.71 -6.96
C PRO A 324 -14.47 -12.24 -6.89
N SER A 325 -13.54 -12.79 -7.69
CA SER A 325 -13.20 -14.22 -7.69
C SER A 325 -12.55 -14.69 -6.39
N ARG A 326 -11.84 -13.80 -5.69
CA ARG A 326 -11.21 -14.10 -4.40
C ARG A 326 -12.25 -14.19 -3.28
N LEU A 327 -13.14 -13.20 -3.22
CA LEU A 327 -14.02 -13.01 -2.05
C LEU A 327 -15.25 -13.93 -2.03
N GLN A 328 -15.51 -14.68 -3.11
CA GLN A 328 -16.61 -15.67 -3.20
C GLN A 328 -17.97 -15.13 -2.70
N LEU A 329 -18.23 -13.85 -2.96
CA LEU A 329 -19.42 -13.16 -2.45
C LEU A 329 -20.67 -13.67 -3.17
N ARG A 330 -21.79 -13.76 -2.43
CA ARG A 330 -23.09 -14.12 -3.01
C ARG A 330 -23.42 -13.18 -4.19
N PRO A 331 -23.67 -13.72 -5.41
CA PRO A 331 -24.05 -12.92 -6.57
C PRO A 331 -25.26 -12.03 -6.27
N GLY A 332 -25.23 -10.77 -6.70
CA GLY A 332 -26.32 -9.82 -6.49
C GLY A 332 -26.47 -9.28 -5.06
N SER A 333 -25.61 -9.67 -4.10
CA SER A 333 -25.59 -9.05 -2.77
C SER A 333 -25.09 -7.61 -2.81
N ALA A 334 -25.41 -6.82 -1.77
CA ALA A 334 -24.88 -5.46 -1.64
C ALA A 334 -23.34 -5.46 -1.56
N ALA A 335 -22.77 -6.41 -0.82
CA ALA A 335 -21.33 -6.62 -0.72
C ALA A 335 -20.69 -6.94 -2.09
N ALA A 336 -21.29 -7.82 -2.89
CA ALA A 336 -20.81 -8.12 -4.24
C ALA A 336 -20.83 -6.87 -5.15
N ARG A 337 -21.87 -6.03 -5.07
CA ARG A 337 -21.93 -4.75 -5.80
C ARG A 337 -20.90 -3.73 -5.32
N ALA A 338 -20.63 -3.67 -4.00
CA ALA A 338 -19.61 -2.81 -3.44
C ALA A 338 -18.21 -3.24 -3.90
N CYS A 339 -17.89 -4.53 -3.75
CA CYS A 339 -16.65 -5.14 -4.24
C CYS A 339 -16.44 -4.88 -5.72
N ALA A 340 -17.42 -5.15 -6.58
CA ALA A 340 -17.30 -4.95 -8.02
C ALA A 340 -17.01 -3.50 -8.40
N ARG A 341 -17.58 -2.53 -7.69
CA ARG A 341 -17.37 -1.09 -7.94
C ARG A 341 -15.99 -0.62 -7.49
N ILE A 342 -15.51 -1.11 -6.34
CA ILE A 342 -14.15 -0.81 -5.89
C ILE A 342 -13.13 -1.48 -6.82
N HIS A 343 -13.36 -2.73 -7.22
CA HIS A 343 -12.53 -3.45 -8.19
C HIS A 343 -12.44 -2.72 -9.55
N ALA A 344 -13.58 -2.19 -10.04
CA ALA A 344 -13.64 -1.47 -11.31
C ALA A 344 -12.81 -0.17 -11.34
N CYS A 345 -12.44 0.40 -10.19
CA CYS A 345 -11.56 1.57 -10.13
C CYS A 345 -10.15 1.26 -10.70
N LEU A 346 -9.78 -0.02 -10.79
CA LEU A 346 -8.52 -0.45 -11.40
C LEU A 346 -8.35 0.05 -12.83
N ASP A 347 -9.42 0.09 -13.63
CA ASP A 347 -9.31 0.45 -15.06
C ASP A 347 -8.73 1.85 -15.23
N TRP A 348 -9.34 2.81 -14.52
CA TRP A 348 -8.95 4.20 -14.53
C TRP A 348 -7.58 4.42 -13.86
N LEU A 349 -7.32 3.77 -12.72
CA LEU A 349 -6.00 3.84 -12.07
C LEU A 349 -4.88 3.39 -13.02
N VAL A 350 -5.10 2.29 -13.75
CA VAL A 350 -4.12 1.75 -14.69
C VAL A 350 -4.00 2.62 -15.94
N SER A 351 -5.11 3.02 -16.56
CA SER A 351 -5.07 3.78 -17.81
C SER A 351 -4.50 5.18 -17.63
N ASP A 352 -4.89 5.85 -16.56
CA ASP A 352 -4.70 7.29 -16.42
C ASP A 352 -3.52 7.61 -15.50
N HIS A 353 -3.24 6.78 -14.48
CA HIS A 353 -2.26 7.10 -13.44
C HIS A 353 -1.04 6.17 -13.38
N LEU A 354 -1.16 4.90 -13.76
CA LEU A 354 -0.02 3.98 -13.71
C LEU A 354 0.98 4.30 -14.82
N ARG A 355 2.26 4.36 -14.46
CA ARG A 355 3.40 4.69 -15.34
C ARG A 355 4.56 3.73 -15.15
N GLU A 356 4.73 3.26 -13.92
CA GLU A 356 5.73 2.29 -13.54
C GLU A 356 5.14 1.29 -12.56
N LEU A 357 5.67 0.07 -12.58
CA LEU A 357 5.26 -1.02 -11.71
C LEU A 357 6.21 -1.14 -10.53
N HIS A 358 5.68 -1.05 -9.32
CA HIS A 358 6.38 -1.33 -8.06
C HIS A 358 5.95 -2.70 -7.53
N PRO A 359 6.69 -3.79 -7.81
CA PRO A 359 6.18 -5.15 -7.59
C PRO A 359 5.92 -5.50 -6.12
N ARG A 360 6.53 -4.79 -5.17
CA ARG A 360 6.38 -5.03 -3.74
C ARG A 360 4.92 -5.00 -3.31
N PHE A 361 4.16 -3.99 -3.73
CA PHE A 361 2.75 -3.85 -3.32
C PHE A 361 1.83 -4.94 -3.82
N TRP A 362 2.06 -5.37 -5.05
CA TRP A 362 1.31 -6.46 -5.65
C TRP A 362 1.64 -7.77 -4.96
N ALA A 363 2.90 -7.95 -4.52
CA ALA A 363 3.28 -9.10 -3.72
C ALA A 363 2.68 -9.05 -2.31
N ASP A 364 2.68 -7.89 -1.65
CA ASP A 364 2.11 -7.70 -0.31
C ASP A 364 0.59 -7.95 -0.34
N ALA A 365 -0.13 -7.34 -1.28
CA ALA A 365 -1.57 -7.56 -1.46
C ALA A 365 -1.89 -9.03 -1.80
N LEU A 366 -1.04 -9.71 -2.56
CA LEU A 366 -1.18 -11.14 -2.85
C LEU A 366 -0.96 -12.00 -1.58
N ALA A 367 0.02 -11.65 -0.76
CA ALA A 367 0.33 -12.37 0.48
C ALA A 367 -0.77 -12.18 1.53
N GLU A 368 -1.32 -10.98 1.67
CA GLU A 368 -2.51 -10.74 2.49
C GLU A 368 -3.76 -11.44 1.93
N SER A 369 -3.74 -11.76 0.63
CA SER A 369 -4.84 -12.43 -0.06
C SER A 369 -4.80 -13.95 -0.03
N GLY A 370 -3.63 -14.55 0.17
CA GLY A 370 -3.42 -15.99 0.20
C GLY A 370 -3.06 -16.49 1.60
N GLY A 371 -3.63 -17.61 2.02
CA GLY A 371 -3.27 -18.27 3.29
C GLY A 371 -1.76 -18.52 3.37
N GLY A 372 -1.18 -18.25 4.55
CA GLY A 372 0.25 -18.17 4.83
C GLY A 372 1.10 -19.23 4.11
N THR A 373 1.84 -18.80 3.10
CA THR A 373 2.99 -19.56 2.59
C THR A 373 4.26 -19.04 3.24
N ALA A 374 5.22 -19.92 3.47
CA ALA A 374 6.52 -19.57 4.06
C ALA A 374 7.16 -18.36 3.34
N PRO A 375 7.95 -17.53 4.04
CA PRO A 375 8.52 -16.33 3.44
C PRO A 375 9.46 -16.70 2.30
N ALA A 376 8.99 -16.54 1.05
CA ALA A 376 9.88 -16.71 -0.10
C ALA A 376 10.98 -15.64 -0.09
N ALA A 377 12.15 -15.97 -0.64
CA ALA A 377 13.23 -15.01 -0.87
C ALA A 377 12.71 -13.75 -1.56
N ARG A 378 13.25 -12.57 -1.18
CA ARG A 378 12.79 -11.26 -1.66
C ARG A 378 12.61 -11.21 -3.18
N ARG A 379 13.58 -11.73 -3.94
CA ARG A 379 13.53 -11.77 -5.40
C ARG A 379 12.31 -12.55 -5.90
N ALA A 380 12.06 -13.75 -5.38
CA ALA A 380 10.92 -14.57 -5.77
C ALA A 380 9.58 -13.90 -5.41
N ARG A 381 9.51 -13.21 -4.25
CA ARG A 381 8.35 -12.42 -3.85
C ARG A 381 8.07 -11.28 -4.85
N LEU A 382 9.08 -10.51 -5.22
CA LEU A 382 8.94 -9.42 -6.19
C LEU A 382 8.56 -9.94 -7.59
N GLN A 383 9.09 -11.08 -8.03
CA GLN A 383 8.69 -11.69 -9.30
C GLN A 383 7.21 -12.12 -9.28
N ARG A 384 6.75 -12.74 -8.18
CA ARG A 384 5.32 -13.08 -8.01
C ARG A 384 4.44 -11.84 -8.03
N GLY A 385 4.83 -10.77 -7.33
CA GLY A 385 4.12 -9.50 -7.37
C GLY A 385 4.04 -8.90 -8.78
N ARG A 386 5.16 -8.91 -9.52
CA ARG A 386 5.19 -8.45 -10.91
C ARG A 386 4.24 -9.26 -11.80
N GLN A 387 4.30 -10.58 -11.69
CA GLN A 387 3.42 -11.46 -12.47
C GLN A 387 1.94 -11.22 -12.14
N ALA A 388 1.61 -11.12 -10.85
CA ALA A 388 0.24 -10.83 -10.41
C ALA A 388 -0.28 -9.50 -10.96
N ALA A 389 0.56 -8.46 -10.97
CA ALA A 389 0.21 -7.17 -11.56
C ALA A 389 -0.09 -7.27 -13.05
N LEU A 390 0.83 -7.88 -13.81
CA LEU A 390 0.67 -8.02 -15.26
C LEU A 390 -0.53 -8.89 -15.61
N TYR A 391 -0.83 -9.93 -14.83
CA TYR A 391 -2.01 -10.78 -15.04
C TYR A 391 -3.30 -10.06 -14.71
N ALA A 392 -3.33 -9.26 -13.64
CA ALA A 392 -4.46 -8.41 -13.32
C ALA A 392 -4.75 -7.41 -14.45
N ILE A 393 -3.71 -6.71 -14.93
CA ILE A 393 -3.82 -5.77 -16.06
C ILE A 393 -4.26 -6.52 -17.32
N ALA A 394 -3.63 -7.64 -17.66
CA ALA A 394 -3.99 -8.45 -18.83
C ALA A 394 -5.45 -8.92 -18.78
N THR A 395 -5.95 -9.29 -17.60
CA THR A 395 -7.34 -9.69 -17.41
C THR A 395 -8.31 -8.54 -17.65
N ARG A 396 -7.98 -7.32 -17.18
CA ARG A 396 -8.82 -6.13 -17.39
C ARG A 396 -8.87 -5.71 -18.86
N PHE A 397 -7.71 -5.66 -19.50
CA PHE A 397 -7.53 -5.19 -20.87
C PHE A 397 -7.43 -6.33 -21.89
N ALA A 398 -7.97 -7.50 -21.57
CA ALA A 398 -7.91 -8.68 -22.43
C ALA A 398 -8.50 -8.42 -23.82
N GLU A 399 -9.53 -7.58 -23.94
CA GLU A 399 -10.14 -7.24 -25.24
C GLU A 399 -9.11 -6.53 -26.14
N ASP A 400 -8.46 -5.47 -25.61
CA ASP A 400 -7.48 -4.67 -26.33
C ASP A 400 -6.25 -5.50 -26.71
N LEU A 401 -5.79 -6.35 -25.78
CA LEU A 401 -4.68 -7.26 -26.01
C LEU A 401 -5.08 -8.41 -26.96
N SER A 402 -6.32 -8.88 -27.00
CA SER A 402 -6.71 -9.96 -27.93
C SER A 402 -6.72 -9.49 -29.39
N ASP A 403 -6.94 -8.19 -29.64
CA ASP A 403 -7.04 -7.60 -30.97
C ASP A 403 -5.70 -7.31 -31.67
N GLY A 404 -4.59 -7.83 -31.13
CA GLY A 404 -3.26 -7.55 -31.70
C GLY A 404 -2.62 -6.24 -31.21
N GLN A 405 -3.22 -5.50 -30.27
CA GLN A 405 -2.57 -4.32 -29.68
C GLN A 405 -1.62 -4.64 -28.50
N ALA A 406 -0.52 -3.92 -28.37
CA ALA A 406 0.28 -3.88 -27.16
C ALA A 406 -0.13 -2.67 -26.31
N LEU A 407 0.00 -2.78 -24.99
CA LEU A 407 -0.18 -1.65 -24.07
C LEU A 407 1.20 -1.11 -23.70
N ALA A 408 1.45 0.17 -23.92
CA ALA A 408 2.69 0.83 -23.52
C ALA A 408 2.40 1.90 -22.48
N PHE A 409 3.18 1.91 -21.41
CA PHE A 409 3.04 2.87 -20.31
C PHE A 409 4.15 3.90 -20.43
N LEU A 410 3.76 5.13 -20.75
CA LEU A 410 4.63 6.29 -20.93
C LEU A 410 4.24 7.35 -19.90
N PRO A 411 5.10 8.33 -19.57
CA PRO A 411 4.77 9.39 -18.61
C PRO A 411 3.42 10.08 -18.84
N THR A 412 2.95 10.15 -20.08
CA THR A 412 1.68 10.78 -20.48
C THR A 412 0.45 9.88 -20.36
N GLY A 413 0.59 8.56 -20.24
CA GLY A 413 -0.56 7.68 -20.38
C GLY A 413 -0.25 6.21 -20.56
N MET A 414 -1.26 5.39 -20.38
CA MET A 414 -1.33 4.11 -21.08
C MET A 414 -1.71 4.37 -22.56
N HIS A 415 -0.87 3.90 -23.47
CA HIS A 415 -1.07 4.01 -24.92
C HIS A 415 -1.27 2.64 -25.55
N ARG A 416 -2.10 2.59 -26.59
CA ARG A 416 -2.35 1.37 -27.37
C ARG A 416 -1.49 1.41 -28.62
N LEU A 417 -0.57 0.46 -28.74
CA LEU A 417 0.27 0.29 -29.93
C LEU A 417 -0.33 -0.80 -30.80
N ALA A 418 -0.52 -0.53 -32.10
CA ALA A 418 -0.87 -1.59 -33.03
C ALA A 418 0.32 -2.57 -33.15
N ALA A 419 0.08 -3.88 -33.20
CA ALA A 419 1.13 -4.82 -33.55
C ALA A 419 1.73 -4.42 -34.90
N VAL A 420 3.04 -4.18 -34.91
CA VAL A 420 3.81 -4.14 -36.15
C VAL A 420 3.65 -5.52 -36.76
N ARG A 421 2.89 -5.61 -37.86
CA ARG A 421 2.94 -6.80 -38.72
C ARG A 421 4.37 -6.89 -39.20
N SER A 422 5.13 -7.86 -38.70
CA SER A 422 6.36 -8.26 -39.34
C SER A 422 6.00 -8.63 -40.78
N GLY A 423 6.31 -7.72 -41.70
CA GLY A 423 6.18 -7.97 -43.12
C GLY A 423 7.20 -9.02 -43.49
N ALA A 424 6.78 -10.29 -43.50
CA ALA A 424 7.50 -11.30 -44.25
C ALA A 424 7.46 -10.87 -45.72
N GLY A 425 8.61 -10.41 -46.20
CA GLY A 425 8.82 -9.97 -47.58
C GLY A 425 8.40 -11.08 -48.52
N SER A 426 7.33 -10.84 -49.28
CA SER A 426 7.03 -11.62 -50.47
C SER A 426 7.98 -11.15 -51.57
N SER A 427 9.17 -11.75 -51.63
CA SER A 427 9.99 -11.70 -52.84
C SER A 427 9.32 -12.57 -53.89
N ARG A 428 8.39 -11.97 -54.65
CA ARG A 428 8.00 -12.49 -55.97
C ARG A 428 8.92 -11.87 -57.00
N THR A 429 9.89 -12.66 -57.41
CA THR A 429 10.74 -12.46 -58.58
C THR A 429 9.84 -12.29 -59.81
N LEU A 430 9.73 -11.06 -60.30
CA LEU A 430 9.29 -10.75 -61.66
C LEU A 430 10.58 -10.54 -62.46
N CYS A 431 11.10 -11.61 -63.08
CA CYS A 431 12.03 -11.46 -64.18
C CYS A 431 11.24 -11.65 -65.48
N ARG A 432 11.12 -10.56 -66.22
CA ARG A 432 10.56 -10.49 -67.57
C ARG A 432 11.64 -10.93 -68.56
N ASP A 433 11.23 -11.76 -69.51
CA ASP A 433 11.88 -11.89 -70.81
C ASP A 433 12.11 -10.52 -71.47
N ARG A 434 13.31 -10.36 -72.05
CA ARG A 434 13.62 -9.68 -73.34
C ARG A 434 15.12 -9.39 -73.41
N THR A 435 15.86 -10.26 -74.09
CA THR A 435 16.41 -10.15 -75.47
C THR A 435 17.64 -11.03 -75.58
#